data_AF-A0A7I8IUL6-F1
#
_entry.id   AF-A0A7I8IUL6-F1
#
_cell.length_a   1.000
_cell.length_b   1.000
_cell.length_c   1.000
_cell.angle_alpha   90.00
_cell.angle_beta   90.00
_cell.angle_gamma   90.00
#
_symmetry.space_group_name_H-M   'P 1'
#
loop_
_entity.id
_entity.type
_entity.pdbx_description
1 polymer ?
#
loop_
_entity_poly.entity_id
_entity_poly.type
_entity_poly.pdbx_seq_one_letter_code
_entity_poly.pdbx_strand_id
1 'polypeptide(L)'
;MGFSRVFLVCLIFSLLAALTVHSHPTTAVEKEKEGSILVTMADWFGGFEDCARACAGRCRLSSRPNLCKRACGTCCSRCNCVPPGTAETGRSVRAMPG
;
A
#
# COMPACT_ATOMS: atom_id res chain seq x y z
N MET A 1 25.42 -53.29 -4.85
CA MET A 1 25.40 -52.11 -3.97
C MET A 1 25.29 -50.84 -4.83
N GLY A 2 24.13 -50.19 -4.91
CA GLY A 2 23.95 -48.99 -5.77
C GLY A 2 22.95 -47.96 -5.22
N PHE A 3 22.06 -48.38 -4.33
CA PHE A 3 21.02 -47.52 -3.75
C PHE A 3 21.58 -46.48 -2.76
N SER A 4 22.69 -46.79 -2.09
CA SER A 4 23.28 -45.92 -1.06
C SER A 4 23.72 -44.55 -1.60
N ARG A 5 24.21 -44.46 -2.84
CA ARG A 5 24.62 -43.17 -3.42
C ARG A 5 23.44 -42.27 -3.74
N VAL A 6 22.32 -42.84 -4.19
CA VAL A 6 21.09 -42.08 -4.46
C VAL A 6 20.51 -41.53 -3.15
N PHE A 7 20.46 -42.37 -2.10
CA PHE A 7 20.04 -41.93 -0.78
C PHE A 7 20.91 -40.80 -0.21
N LEU A 8 22.24 -40.92 -0.36
CA LEU A 8 23.17 -39.87 0.08
C LEU A 8 22.96 -38.56 -0.67
N VAL A 9 22.76 -38.59 -1.99
CA VAL A 9 22.50 -37.38 -2.80
C VAL A 9 21.18 -36.73 -2.40
N CYS A 10 20.12 -37.51 -2.18
CA CYS A 10 18.82 -36.98 -1.73
C CYS A 10 18.92 -36.32 -0.34
N LEU A 11 19.59 -36.96 0.62
CA LEU A 11 19.75 -36.40 1.96
C LEU A 11 20.57 -35.11 1.95
N ILE A 12 21.64 -35.06 1.16
CA ILE A 12 22.48 -33.86 1.01
C ILE A 12 21.68 -32.72 0.36
N PHE A 13 20.89 -32.99 -0.67
CA PHE A 13 20.06 -31.99 -1.33
C PHE A 13 19.00 -31.42 -0.36
N SER A 14 18.33 -32.27 0.42
CA SER A 14 17.37 -31.84 1.45
C SER A 14 18.01 -31.00 2.55
N LEU A 15 19.23 -31.36 3.00
CA LEU A 15 19.99 -30.57 3.97
C LEU A 15 20.39 -29.21 3.39
N LEU A 16 20.93 -29.15 2.16
CA LEU A 16 21.29 -27.90 1.50
C LEU A 16 20.08 -26.96 1.37
N ALA A 17 18.92 -27.49 0.98
CA ALA A 17 17.68 -26.71 0.92
C ALA A 17 17.31 -26.13 2.30
N ALA A 18 17.39 -26.91 3.38
CA ALA A 18 17.12 -26.43 4.73
C ALA A 18 18.11 -25.35 5.19
N LEU A 19 19.41 -25.44 4.81
CA LEU A 19 20.39 -24.39 5.09
C LEU A 19 20.13 -23.11 4.30
N THR A 20 19.70 -23.20 3.02
CA THR A 20 19.32 -22.01 2.24
C THR A 20 18.08 -21.32 2.80
N VAL A 21 17.15 -22.09 3.38
CA VAL A 21 15.95 -21.56 4.04
C VAL A 21 16.31 -20.74 5.29
N HIS A 22 17.38 -21.09 6.01
CA HIS A 22 17.88 -20.31 7.16
C HIS A 22 18.57 -18.99 6.76
N SER A 23 18.77 -18.76 5.46
CA SER A 23 19.25 -17.49 4.91
C SER A 23 18.10 -16.57 4.48
N HIS A 24 16.83 -16.97 4.66
CA HIS A 24 15.76 -15.98 4.66
C HIS A 24 15.92 -15.15 5.93
N PRO A 25 16.22 -13.85 5.83
CA PRO A 25 15.97 -12.97 6.95
C PRO A 25 14.48 -13.09 7.28
N THR A 26 14.16 -13.75 8.39
CA THR A 26 12.88 -13.56 9.06
C THR A 26 12.75 -12.06 9.29
N THR A 27 11.81 -11.47 8.56
CA THR A 27 11.40 -10.08 8.67
C THR A 27 10.91 -9.81 10.10
N ALA A 28 11.84 -9.43 10.97
CA ALA A 28 11.59 -8.67 12.18
C ALA A 28 12.40 -7.37 12.04
N VAL A 29 11.93 -6.49 11.16
CA VAL A 29 12.42 -5.11 11.09
C VAL A 29 11.49 -4.31 11.98
N GLU A 30 11.99 -4.02 13.20
CA GLU A 30 11.54 -2.87 13.96
C GLU A 30 11.70 -1.61 13.10
N LYS A 31 10.76 -0.69 13.27
CA LYS A 31 10.56 0.46 12.39
C LYS A 31 11.83 1.28 12.23
N GLU A 32 12.24 1.50 10.97
CA GLU A 32 12.85 2.75 10.59
C GLU A 32 12.33 3.22 9.23
N LYS A 33 12.01 4.50 9.18
CA LYS A 33 11.57 5.22 7.99
C LYS A 33 12.78 5.43 7.09
N GLU A 34 12.79 4.86 5.90
CA GLU A 34 13.60 5.38 4.81
C GLU A 34 12.79 5.16 3.52
N GLY A 35 12.31 6.26 2.94
CA GLY A 35 11.51 6.21 1.73
C GLY A 35 12.37 5.80 0.54
N SER A 36 11.97 4.75 -0.16
CA SER A 36 12.13 4.64 -1.62
C SER A 36 11.46 3.38 -2.17
N ILE A 37 10.36 3.60 -2.88
CA ILE A 37 9.85 2.80 -4.01
C ILE A 37 9.61 1.31 -3.73
N LEU A 38 8.73 1.03 -2.77
CA LEU A 38 7.83 -0.10 -2.95
C LEU A 38 6.43 0.49 -2.88
N VAL A 39 5.91 0.86 -4.07
CA VAL A 39 4.48 1.12 -4.23
C VAL A 39 3.81 -0.20 -3.93
N THR A 40 3.48 -0.42 -2.66
CA THR A 40 2.79 -1.64 -2.25
C THR A 40 1.39 -1.58 -2.89
N MET A 41 0.77 -2.72 -3.14
CA MET A 41 -0.63 -2.71 -3.60
C MET A 41 -1.55 -1.96 -2.61
N ALA A 42 -1.16 -1.85 -1.34
CA ALA A 42 -1.85 -1.04 -0.35
C ALA A 42 -1.81 0.47 -0.65
N ASP A 43 -0.77 1.01 -1.30
CA ASP A 43 -0.71 2.45 -1.67
C ASP A 43 -1.68 2.79 -2.82
N TRP A 44 -1.90 1.85 -3.76
CA TRP A 44 -2.81 2.04 -4.90
C TRP A 44 -4.29 1.88 -4.51
N PHE A 45 -4.60 0.92 -3.63
CA PHE A 45 -5.95 0.75 -3.09
C PHE A 45 -6.26 1.75 -1.97
N GLY A 46 -5.26 2.09 -1.14
CA GLY A 46 -5.37 3.07 -0.06
C GLY A 46 -5.74 4.47 -0.56
N GLY A 47 -5.14 4.91 -1.68
CA GLY A 47 -5.50 6.20 -2.28
C GLY A 47 -6.98 6.30 -2.68
N PHE A 48 -7.63 5.20 -3.05
CA PHE A 48 -9.07 5.19 -3.34
C PHE A 48 -9.91 5.37 -2.07
N GLU A 49 -9.54 4.70 -0.97
CA GLU A 49 -10.23 4.83 0.32
C GLU A 49 -10.02 6.22 0.96
N ASP A 50 -8.80 6.75 0.87
CA ASP A 50 -8.46 8.09 1.35
C ASP A 50 -9.22 9.17 0.59
N CYS A 51 -9.31 9.02 -0.73
CA CYS A 51 -10.13 9.88 -1.57
C CYS A 51 -11.61 9.75 -1.26
N ALA A 52 -12.13 8.54 -1.04
CA ALA A 52 -13.54 8.32 -0.73
C ALA A 52 -13.94 9.02 0.58
N ARG A 53 -13.13 8.85 1.63
CA ARG A 53 -13.37 9.46 2.94
C ARG A 53 -13.20 10.98 2.92
N ALA A 54 -12.16 11.49 2.26
CA ALA A 54 -11.95 12.93 2.14
C ALA A 54 -13.04 13.61 1.29
N CYS A 55 -13.46 12.99 0.19
CA CYS A 55 -14.57 13.49 -0.64
C CYS A 55 -15.92 13.40 0.07
N ALA A 56 -16.14 12.41 0.94
CA ALA A 56 -17.34 12.35 1.77
C ALA A 56 -17.43 13.55 2.72
N GLY A 57 -16.32 13.95 3.35
CA GLY A 57 -16.25 15.15 4.18
C GLY A 57 -16.53 16.43 3.40
N ARG A 58 -15.90 16.60 2.22
CA ARG A 58 -16.08 17.78 1.36
C ARG A 58 -17.50 17.98 0.86
N CYS A 59 -18.14 16.88 0.47
CA CYS A 59 -19.43 16.93 -0.19
C CYS A 59 -20.60 16.87 0.79
N ARG A 60 -20.35 16.77 2.10
CA ARG A 60 -21.39 16.68 3.14
C ARG A 60 -22.34 17.90 3.17
N LEU A 61 -21.83 19.10 2.92
CA LEU A 61 -22.60 20.35 2.91
C LEU A 61 -23.02 20.78 1.49
N SER A 62 -22.70 19.99 0.47
CA SER A 62 -23.09 20.31 -0.90
C SER A 62 -24.57 20.05 -1.10
N SER A 63 -25.28 20.99 -1.74
CA SER A 63 -26.66 20.81 -2.19
C SER A 63 -26.81 19.68 -3.21
N ARG A 64 -25.72 19.25 -3.86
CA ARG A 64 -25.68 18.17 -4.86
C ARG A 64 -24.52 17.21 -4.53
N PRO A 65 -24.66 16.37 -3.50
CA PRO A 65 -23.55 15.59 -2.95
C PRO A 65 -22.99 14.55 -3.95
N ASN A 66 -23.84 13.93 -4.78
CA ASN A 66 -23.38 12.94 -5.77
C ASN A 66 -22.57 13.57 -6.91
N LEU A 67 -22.98 14.76 -7.36
CA LEU A 67 -22.23 15.50 -8.38
C LEU A 67 -20.89 16.00 -7.81
N CYS A 68 -20.90 16.51 -6.57
CA CYS A 68 -19.70 16.91 -5.86
C CYS A 68 -18.72 15.73 -5.70
N LYS A 69 -19.19 14.55 -5.25
CA LYS A 69 -18.34 13.36 -5.07
C LYS A 69 -17.67 12.94 -6.38
N ARG A 70 -18.37 13.03 -7.51
CA ARG A 70 -17.82 12.70 -8.83
C ARG A 70 -16.69 13.66 -9.26
N ALA A 71 -16.89 14.96 -9.05
CA ALA A 71 -15.88 15.98 -9.36
C ALA A 71 -14.68 15.84 -8.41
N CYS A 72 -14.95 15.68 -7.12
CA CYS A 72 -13.95 15.50 -6.06
C CYS A 72 -13.10 14.24 -6.30
N GLY A 73 -13.71 13.11 -6.63
CA GLY A 73 -13.00 11.85 -6.88
C GLY A 73 -12.04 11.94 -8.07
N THR A 74 -12.46 12.63 -9.15
CA THR A 74 -11.58 12.89 -10.31
C THR A 74 -10.38 13.77 -9.95
N CYS A 75 -10.57 14.77 -9.10
CA CYS A 75 -9.50 15.63 -8.63
C CYS A 75 -8.54 14.87 -7.70
N CYS A 76 -9.10 14.08 -6.78
CA CYS A 76 -8.31 13.33 -5.81
C CYS A 76 -7.50 12.21 -6.46
N SER A 77 -8.05 11.48 -7.43
CA SER A 77 -7.31 10.43 -8.15
C SER A 77 -6.14 10.97 -8.98
N ARG A 78 -6.20 12.24 -9.41
CA ARG A 78 -5.11 12.88 -10.18
C ARG A 78 -4.11 13.63 -9.31
N CYS A 79 -4.58 14.32 -8.28
CA CYS A 79 -3.77 15.24 -7.48
C CYS A 79 -3.40 14.67 -6.10
N ASN A 80 -3.97 13.53 -5.71
CA ASN A 80 -3.88 12.93 -4.38
C ASN A 80 -4.18 13.93 -3.24
N CYS A 81 -5.01 14.94 -3.54
CA CYS A 81 -5.35 16.04 -2.66
C CYS A 81 -6.83 16.39 -2.83
N VAL A 82 -7.44 16.94 -1.78
CA VAL A 82 -8.83 17.37 -1.84
C VAL A 82 -8.91 18.86 -1.44
N PRO A 83 -9.51 19.75 -2.26
CA PRO A 83 -9.46 21.21 -2.07
C PRO A 83 -10.45 21.76 -1.02
N PRO A 84 -10.03 22.57 -0.02
CA PRO A 84 -10.87 23.16 1.04
C PRO A 84 -12.24 23.64 0.55
N GLY A 85 -13.27 23.50 1.40
CA GLY A 85 -14.61 23.94 1.06
C GLY A 85 -14.68 25.45 0.85
N THR A 86 -15.71 25.89 0.13
CA THR A 86 -15.88 27.18 -0.56
C THR A 86 -15.98 28.44 0.31
N ALA A 87 -15.00 28.72 1.18
CA ALA A 87 -14.89 30.05 1.82
C ALA A 87 -13.51 30.39 2.40
N GLU A 88 -12.60 29.42 2.54
CA GLU A 88 -11.36 29.64 3.28
C GLU A 88 -10.15 29.53 2.37
N THR A 89 -9.24 30.49 2.52
CA THR A 89 -7.90 30.55 1.94
C THR A 89 -7.08 29.36 2.43
N GLY A 90 -7.43 28.16 1.96
CA GLY A 90 -6.96 26.89 2.51
C GLY A 90 -5.99 26.20 1.57
N ARG A 91 -4.84 25.80 2.09
CA ARG A 91 -3.91 24.91 1.41
C ARG A 91 -4.61 23.57 1.11
N SER A 92 -4.50 23.07 -0.12
CA SER A 92 -4.94 21.72 -0.48
C SER A 92 -4.34 20.71 0.51
N VAL A 93 -5.20 19.95 1.19
CA VAL A 93 -4.75 18.87 2.06
C VAL A 93 -4.57 17.60 1.24
N ARG A 94 -3.42 16.95 1.40
CA ARG A 94 -3.19 15.62 0.85
C ARG A 94 -4.26 14.68 1.42
N ALA A 95 -4.81 13.82 0.59
CA ALA A 95 -5.61 12.71 1.08
C ALA A 95 -4.63 11.82 1.89
N MET A 96 -4.65 11.95 3.22
CA MET A 96 -3.72 11.23 4.10
C MET A 96 -4.15 9.76 4.16
N PRO A 97 -3.19 8.81 4.13
CA PRO A 97 -3.47 7.41 4.41
C PRO A 97 -3.88 7.25 5.88
N GLY A 98 -5.02 6.58 6.09
CA GLY A 98 -5.53 6.16 7.40
C GLY A 98 -4.72 5.04 8.03
#